data_AF-A0A6L6LDT9-F1
#
_entry.id   AF-A0A6L6LDT9-F1
#
_cell.length_a   1.000
_cell.length_b   1.000
_cell.length_c   1.000
_cell.angle_alpha   90.00
_cell.angle_beta   90.00
_cell.angle_gamma   90.00
#
_symmetry.space_group_name_H-M   'P 1'
#
loop_
_entity.id
_entity.type
_entity.pdbx_description
1 polymer ?
#
loop_
_entity_poly.entity_id
_entity_poly.type
_entity_poly.pdbx_seq_one_letter_code
_entity_poly.pdbx_strand_id
1 'polypeptide(L)'
;MKKYFNLRSIMIAISILLCLVGTSALGYLHITQPTASAIEKKAKKTKEAKEKDIEQSTPETKKPRVKSPEAKQAVVDADMETMSAYGLVYDYANKGLVEVVQDFLAESGIDPSQVAFTYRNAITGEQFAMNDLQPMTAGSTYKLPLNMLVVDEVTKGKLNLTDRFDITNTYYEYVGEHDNYVAAFDGAMSIPDMQRYSLVYSENTPAYALADRLGGMEQARKLFSRYGQSRSPEVKTFSEDNKTTTDYYIHVLQYLWNHQEKYADLLELIGESFPGEYYKKFLPDLVIQQKPGYVAEALNVDAIVHESTPYLVAIYTAGLGGTTPESSEISGVGLYQLGQLAYVINEWHRVNMNE
;
A
#
# COMPACT_ATOMS: atom_id res chain seq x y z
N MET A 1 -51.67 3.87 -8.22
CA MET A 1 -50.87 3.07 -7.27
C MET A 1 -49.57 2.68 -7.93
N LYS A 2 -48.48 3.45 -7.71
CA LYS A 2 -47.15 3.15 -8.24
C LYS A 2 -46.48 2.15 -7.30
N LYS A 3 -46.16 0.95 -7.81
CA LYS A 3 -45.37 -0.07 -7.10
C LYS A 3 -43.93 0.43 -6.99
N TYR A 4 -43.51 0.76 -5.77
CA TYR A 4 -42.10 0.92 -5.44
C TYR A 4 -41.41 -0.44 -5.61
N PHE A 5 -40.63 -0.58 -6.68
CA PHE A 5 -39.70 -1.69 -6.81
C PHE A 5 -38.60 -1.52 -5.76
N ASN A 6 -38.41 -2.54 -4.93
CA ASN A 6 -37.46 -2.58 -3.81
C ASN A 6 -36.02 -2.51 -4.34
N LEU A 7 -35.40 -1.32 -4.33
CA LEU A 7 -33.97 -1.13 -4.63
C LEU A 7 -33.04 -2.01 -3.77
N ARG A 8 -33.51 -2.43 -2.58
CA ARG A 8 -32.77 -3.33 -1.67
C ARG A 8 -32.50 -4.72 -2.27
N SER A 9 -33.36 -5.21 -3.16
CA SER A 9 -33.21 -6.55 -3.74
C SER A 9 -32.25 -6.60 -4.94
N ILE A 10 -31.97 -5.45 -5.57
CA ILE A 10 -31.02 -5.33 -6.69
C ILE A 10 -29.59 -5.12 -6.18
N MET A 11 -29.42 -4.44 -5.04
CA MET A 11 -28.10 -4.21 -4.41
C MET A 11 -27.49 -5.48 -3.80
N ILE A 12 -28.31 -6.37 -3.22
CA ILE A 12 -27.84 -7.67 -2.68
C ILE A 12 -27.31 -8.58 -3.80
N ALA A 13 -27.82 -8.45 -5.03
CA ALA A 13 -27.35 -9.23 -6.17
C ALA A 13 -25.97 -8.77 -6.69
N ILE A 14 -25.55 -7.53 -6.42
CA ILE A 14 -24.25 -6.98 -6.86
C ILE A 14 -23.15 -7.34 -5.85
N SER A 15 -23.43 -7.34 -4.54
CA SER A 15 -22.47 -7.78 -3.51
C SER A 15 -22.19 -9.29 -3.60
N ILE A 16 -23.19 -10.08 -4.02
CA ILE A 16 -22.99 -11.50 -4.35
C ILE A 16 -22.19 -11.64 -5.66
N LEU A 17 -22.26 -10.70 -6.60
CA LEU A 17 -21.49 -10.75 -7.84
C LEU A 17 -20.00 -10.49 -7.60
N LEU A 18 -19.60 -9.64 -6.65
CA LEU A 18 -18.18 -9.48 -6.27
C LEU A 18 -17.62 -10.72 -5.55
N CYS A 19 -18.45 -11.43 -4.76
CA CYS A 19 -18.05 -12.69 -4.12
C CYS A 19 -18.12 -13.92 -5.05
N LEU A 20 -19.05 -13.96 -6.02
CA LEU A 20 -19.17 -15.07 -7.00
C LEU A 20 -18.26 -14.90 -8.23
N VAL A 21 -17.91 -13.66 -8.59
CA VAL A 21 -16.78 -13.42 -9.49
C VAL A 21 -15.49 -13.88 -8.79
N GLY A 22 -15.39 -13.80 -7.46
CA GLY A 22 -14.29 -14.40 -6.69
C GLY A 22 -14.10 -15.91 -6.92
N THR A 23 -15.17 -16.72 -6.91
CA THR A 23 -15.04 -18.19 -7.04
C THR A 23 -14.69 -18.64 -8.46
N SER A 24 -15.19 -17.95 -9.49
CA SER A 24 -14.86 -18.22 -10.89
C SER A 24 -13.54 -17.57 -11.32
N ALA A 25 -13.19 -16.40 -10.77
CA ALA A 25 -11.92 -15.72 -10.99
C ALA A 25 -10.76 -16.41 -10.27
N LEU A 26 -10.93 -16.98 -9.07
CA LEU A 26 -9.87 -17.76 -8.41
C LEU A 26 -9.51 -19.01 -9.21
N GLY A 27 -10.50 -19.76 -9.69
CA GLY A 27 -10.27 -20.90 -10.59
C GLY A 27 -9.62 -20.47 -11.92
N TYR A 28 -10.06 -19.37 -12.51
CA TYR A 28 -9.51 -18.85 -13.77
C TYR A 28 -8.10 -18.25 -13.63
N LEU A 29 -7.82 -17.51 -12.56
CA LEU A 29 -6.50 -16.95 -12.22
C LEU A 29 -5.49 -18.06 -11.93
N HIS A 30 -5.91 -19.14 -11.26
CA HIS A 30 -5.04 -20.28 -10.97
C HIS A 30 -4.70 -21.11 -12.22
N ILE A 31 -5.60 -21.17 -13.21
CA ILE A 31 -5.39 -21.93 -14.47
C ILE A 31 -4.58 -21.12 -15.50
N THR A 32 -4.64 -19.78 -15.48
CA THR A 32 -4.07 -18.94 -16.54
C THR A 32 -2.79 -18.19 -16.17
N GLN A 33 -2.36 -18.20 -14.91
CA GLN A 33 -1.10 -17.59 -14.49
C GLN A 33 0.02 -18.64 -14.40
N PRO A 34 1.26 -18.30 -14.84
CA PRO A 34 2.38 -19.21 -14.70
C PRO A 34 2.62 -19.50 -13.22
N THR A 35 2.54 -20.76 -12.83
CA THR A 35 3.01 -21.25 -11.53
C THR A 35 4.51 -20.96 -11.39
N ALA A 36 5.00 -20.94 -10.13
CA ALA A 36 6.35 -20.57 -9.66
C ALA A 36 7.59 -21.08 -10.46
N SER A 37 7.40 -21.90 -11.48
CA SER A 37 8.37 -22.37 -12.48
C SER A 37 9.05 -21.23 -13.28
N ALA A 38 8.41 -20.06 -13.46
CA ALA A 38 9.05 -18.92 -14.13
C ALA A 38 10.12 -18.21 -13.25
N ILE A 39 9.99 -18.32 -11.92
CA ILE A 39 10.87 -17.70 -10.92
C ILE A 39 12.17 -18.53 -10.78
N GLU A 40 12.10 -19.85 -10.94
CA GLU A 40 13.26 -20.76 -10.87
C GLU A 40 14.32 -20.50 -11.96
N LYS A 41 13.92 -20.09 -13.17
CA LYS A 41 14.87 -19.83 -14.27
C LYS A 41 15.71 -18.57 -14.06
N LYS A 42 15.24 -17.61 -13.24
CA LYS A 42 15.99 -16.41 -12.87
C LYS A 42 16.95 -16.71 -11.71
N ALA A 43 16.53 -17.53 -10.75
CA ALA A 43 17.33 -17.93 -9.59
C ALA A 43 18.59 -18.76 -9.96
N LYS A 44 18.56 -19.53 -11.05
CA LYS A 44 19.70 -20.35 -11.50
C LYS A 44 20.79 -19.57 -12.25
N LYS A 45 20.49 -18.39 -12.80
CA LYS A 45 21.48 -17.56 -13.53
C LYS A 45 22.27 -16.60 -12.64
N THR A 46 21.77 -16.28 -11.45
CA THR A 46 22.42 -15.32 -10.55
C THR A 46 23.41 -15.98 -9.57
N LYS A 47 23.34 -17.31 -9.39
CA LYS A 47 24.19 -18.05 -8.42
C LYS A 47 25.64 -18.29 -8.86
N GLU A 48 26.06 -17.89 -10.06
CA GLU A 48 27.45 -18.07 -10.54
C GLU A 48 28.25 -16.76 -10.70
N ALA A 49 27.75 -15.63 -10.21
CA ALA A 49 28.52 -14.39 -10.20
C ALA A 49 28.59 -13.75 -8.80
N LYS A 50 29.69 -14.11 -8.12
CA LYS A 50 30.41 -13.33 -7.10
C LYS A 50 29.82 -13.25 -5.68
N GLU A 51 30.30 -14.18 -4.85
CA GLU A 51 30.79 -13.81 -3.51
C GLU A 51 31.99 -12.86 -3.66
N LYS A 52 31.86 -11.62 -3.19
CA LYS A 52 32.84 -10.90 -2.36
C LYS A 52 32.37 -9.47 -2.07
N ASP A 53 32.47 -9.14 -0.77
CA ASP A 53 32.36 -7.84 -0.11
C ASP A 53 31.00 -7.11 -0.17
N ILE A 54 30.17 -7.40 0.83
CA ILE A 54 29.05 -6.55 1.23
C ILE A 54 29.63 -5.45 2.12
N GLU A 55 30.01 -4.33 1.51
CA GLU A 55 30.15 -3.06 2.22
C GLU A 55 28.76 -2.41 2.27
N GLN A 56 28.28 -2.15 3.48
CA GLN A 56 26.99 -1.56 3.77
C GLN A 56 27.01 -0.08 3.38
N SER A 57 26.84 0.24 2.10
CA SER A 57 26.75 1.62 1.63
C SER A 57 25.32 2.14 1.79
N THR A 58 25.04 2.84 2.89
CA THR A 58 23.94 3.81 2.94
C THR A 58 24.12 4.80 1.78
N PRO A 59 23.09 5.07 0.95
CA PRO A 59 23.20 6.10 -0.07
C PRO A 59 23.48 7.45 0.61
N GLU A 60 24.56 8.14 0.23
CA GLU A 60 24.80 9.52 0.67
C GLU A 60 23.61 10.39 0.24
N THR A 61 22.96 11.05 1.19
CA THR A 61 21.85 11.97 0.94
C THR A 61 22.36 13.15 0.11
N LYS A 62 21.88 13.26 -1.14
CA LYS A 62 22.16 14.44 -1.97
C LYS A 62 21.54 15.68 -1.32
N LYS A 63 22.23 16.83 -1.38
CA LYS A 63 21.69 18.09 -0.88
C LYS A 63 20.39 18.47 -1.62
N PRO A 64 19.35 18.97 -0.92
CA PRO A 64 18.15 19.47 -1.56
C PRO A 64 18.48 20.56 -2.58
N ARG A 65 17.97 20.42 -3.80
CA ARG A 65 18.06 21.44 -4.85
C ARG A 65 16.71 22.14 -4.94
N VAL A 66 16.71 23.46 -4.83
CA VAL A 66 15.51 24.29 -4.98
C VAL A 66 15.35 24.67 -6.44
N LYS A 67 14.22 24.33 -7.06
CA LYS A 67 13.86 24.80 -8.42
C LYS A 67 13.65 26.30 -8.46
N SER A 68 14.04 26.95 -9.57
CA SER A 68 13.73 28.37 -9.78
C SER A 68 12.23 28.58 -10.02
N PRO A 69 11.69 29.77 -9.73
CA PRO A 69 10.28 30.08 -10.00
C PRO A 69 9.86 29.78 -11.45
N GLU A 70 10.71 30.09 -12.42
CA GLU A 70 10.44 29.85 -13.84
C GLU A 70 10.37 28.35 -14.16
N ALA A 71 11.25 27.54 -13.56
CA ALA A 71 11.24 26.09 -13.72
C ALA A 71 9.99 25.46 -13.08
N LYS A 72 9.54 25.97 -11.92
CA LYS A 72 8.29 25.54 -11.31
C LYS A 72 7.10 25.89 -12.19
N GLN A 73 7.04 27.12 -12.69
CA GLN A 73 5.96 27.58 -13.57
C GLN A 73 5.90 26.78 -14.87
N ALA A 74 7.04 26.40 -15.45
CA ALA A 74 7.07 25.59 -16.66
C ALA A 74 6.43 24.19 -16.47
N VAL A 75 6.57 23.58 -15.28
CA VAL A 75 5.88 22.33 -14.95
C VAL A 75 4.37 22.58 -14.83
N VAL A 76 3.98 23.59 -14.05
CA VAL A 76 2.55 23.98 -13.90
C VAL A 76 1.89 24.25 -15.25
N ASP A 77 2.56 24.96 -16.17
CA ASP A 77 2.04 25.26 -17.50
C ASP A 77 1.91 23.99 -18.36
N ALA A 78 2.88 23.07 -18.27
CA ALA A 78 2.84 21.81 -19.00
C ALA A 78 1.71 20.88 -18.53
N ASP A 79 1.36 20.95 -17.25
CA ASP A 79 0.37 20.06 -16.63
C ASP A 79 -1.02 20.68 -16.50
N MET A 80 -1.17 21.95 -16.87
CA MET A 80 -2.40 22.74 -16.73
C MET A 80 -3.61 22.05 -17.33
N GLU A 81 -3.49 21.44 -18.50
CA GLU A 81 -4.59 20.72 -19.16
C GLU A 81 -5.07 19.54 -18.30
N THR A 82 -4.14 18.73 -17.80
CA THR A 82 -4.44 17.57 -16.93
C THR A 82 -5.03 18.00 -15.60
N MET A 83 -4.41 18.98 -14.92
CA MET A 83 -4.92 19.53 -13.65
C MET A 83 -6.35 20.09 -13.83
N SER A 84 -6.59 20.81 -14.92
CA SER A 84 -7.91 21.36 -15.23
C SER A 84 -8.94 20.27 -15.50
N ALA A 85 -8.56 19.21 -16.22
CA ALA A 85 -9.44 18.07 -16.50
C ALA A 85 -9.85 17.32 -15.22
N TYR A 86 -8.97 17.27 -14.22
CA TYR A 86 -9.26 16.66 -12.92
C TYR A 86 -9.91 17.62 -11.92
N GLY A 87 -9.93 18.93 -12.21
CA GLY A 87 -10.38 19.95 -11.28
C GLY A 87 -9.46 20.11 -10.07
N LEU A 88 -8.15 19.91 -10.26
CA LEU A 88 -7.14 19.93 -9.19
C LEU A 88 -6.09 21.01 -9.47
N VAL A 89 -6.55 22.24 -9.71
CA VAL A 89 -5.68 23.39 -9.99
C VAL A 89 -5.45 24.17 -8.70
N TYR A 90 -4.27 24.00 -8.11
CA TYR A 90 -3.84 24.71 -6.89
C TYR A 90 -2.54 25.50 -7.14
N ASP A 91 -2.13 26.32 -6.18
CA ASP A 91 -0.89 27.12 -6.26
C ASP A 91 0.36 26.28 -5.93
N TYR A 92 0.62 25.26 -6.74
CA TYR A 92 1.72 24.30 -6.54
C TYR A 92 3.12 24.94 -6.57
N ALA A 93 3.28 26.05 -7.28
CA ALA A 93 4.58 26.70 -7.47
C ALA A 93 5.00 27.54 -6.24
N ASN A 94 4.03 28.15 -5.56
CA ASN A 94 4.29 29.11 -4.48
C ASN A 94 3.91 28.59 -3.08
N LYS A 95 3.04 27.58 -2.96
CA LYS A 95 2.66 26.99 -1.67
C LYS A 95 3.49 25.74 -1.30
N GLY A 96 3.67 25.52 0.00
CA GLY A 96 4.25 24.28 0.52
C GLY A 96 3.28 23.09 0.40
N LEU A 97 3.80 21.86 0.49
CA LEU A 97 2.99 20.65 0.32
C LEU A 97 1.78 20.60 1.24
N VAL A 98 1.98 20.94 2.52
CA VAL A 98 0.90 20.90 3.52
C VAL A 98 -0.19 21.94 3.20
N GLU A 99 0.19 23.13 2.73
CA GLU A 99 -0.77 24.18 2.38
C GLU A 99 -1.62 23.77 1.16
N VAL A 100 -1.00 23.18 0.14
CA VAL A 100 -1.72 22.68 -1.04
C VAL A 100 -2.67 21.53 -0.67
N VAL A 101 -2.23 20.61 0.19
CA VAL A 101 -3.10 19.55 0.71
C VAL A 101 -4.28 20.16 1.48
N GLN A 102 -4.04 21.17 2.32
CA GLN A 102 -5.12 21.85 3.05
C GLN A 102 -6.12 22.56 2.14
N ASP A 103 -5.68 23.19 1.04
CA ASP A 103 -6.58 23.76 0.04
C ASP A 103 -7.49 22.69 -0.56
N PHE A 104 -6.93 21.54 -0.97
CA PHE A 104 -7.70 20.41 -1.50
C PHE A 104 -8.72 19.88 -0.48
N LEU A 105 -8.32 19.71 0.78
CA LEU A 105 -9.23 19.21 1.82
C LEU A 105 -10.37 20.19 2.08
N ALA A 106 -10.09 21.50 2.10
CA ALA A 106 -11.10 22.53 2.27
C ALA A 106 -12.12 22.54 1.12
N GLU A 107 -11.65 22.44 -0.13
CA GLU A 107 -12.52 22.36 -1.31
C GLU A 107 -13.36 21.08 -1.34
N SER A 108 -12.76 19.96 -0.90
CA SER A 108 -13.40 18.64 -0.86
C SER A 108 -14.34 18.45 0.34
N GLY A 109 -14.42 19.43 1.25
CA GLY A 109 -15.21 19.33 2.48
C GLY A 109 -14.72 18.25 3.44
N ILE A 110 -13.42 17.93 3.43
CA ILE A 110 -12.78 16.95 4.31
C ILE A 110 -12.16 17.70 5.48
N ASP A 111 -12.50 17.31 6.71
CA ASP A 111 -11.88 17.90 7.90
C ASP A 111 -10.39 17.50 7.95
N PRO A 112 -9.44 18.44 8.13
CA PRO A 112 -8.02 18.12 8.18
C PRO A 112 -7.64 17.04 9.20
N SER A 113 -8.38 16.89 10.31
CA SER A 113 -8.17 15.84 11.32
C SER A 113 -8.47 14.43 10.81
N GLN A 114 -9.22 14.31 9.71
CA GLN A 114 -9.54 13.05 9.05
C GLN A 114 -8.38 12.52 8.20
N VAL A 115 -7.32 13.31 7.97
CA VAL A 115 -6.20 12.92 7.10
C VAL A 115 -4.89 13.05 7.86
N ALA A 116 -4.14 11.97 7.90
CA ALA A 116 -2.73 11.98 8.27
C ALA A 116 -1.90 11.60 7.04
N PHE A 117 -0.84 12.35 6.77
CA PHE A 117 0.11 11.95 5.74
C PHE A 117 1.56 12.25 6.13
N THR A 118 2.46 11.41 5.63
CA THR A 118 3.90 11.69 5.65
C THR A 118 4.45 11.43 4.25
N TYR A 119 5.12 12.43 3.69
CA TYR A 119 5.85 12.37 2.43
C TYR A 119 7.35 12.40 2.74
N ARG A 120 8.16 11.67 1.98
CA ARG A 120 9.62 11.73 2.04
C ARG A 120 10.24 11.61 0.65
N ASN A 121 11.07 12.57 0.27
CA ASN A 121 11.93 12.45 -0.91
C ASN A 121 12.93 11.30 -0.70
N ALA A 122 12.93 10.32 -1.60
CA ALA A 122 13.70 9.09 -1.41
C ALA A 122 15.22 9.30 -1.62
N ILE A 123 15.62 10.42 -2.23
CA ILE A 123 17.00 10.75 -2.56
C ILE A 123 17.61 11.74 -1.57
N THR A 124 16.90 12.83 -1.25
CA THR A 124 17.39 13.88 -0.35
C THR A 124 17.01 13.65 1.11
N GLY A 125 15.98 12.81 1.34
CA GLY A 125 15.42 12.58 2.67
C GLY A 125 14.54 13.71 3.20
N GLU A 126 14.30 14.76 2.40
CA GLU A 126 13.40 15.86 2.78
C GLU A 126 11.99 15.33 3.03
N GLN A 127 11.38 15.73 4.15
CA GLN A 127 10.15 15.16 4.67
C GLN A 127 9.15 16.25 5.04
N PHE A 128 7.89 16.01 4.68
CA PHE A 128 6.75 16.88 4.97
C PHE A 128 5.62 16.02 5.51
N ALA A 129 4.89 16.52 6.50
CA ALA A 129 3.88 15.71 7.16
C ALA A 129 2.76 16.55 7.75
N MET A 130 1.58 15.94 7.89
CA MET A 130 0.41 16.48 8.56
C MET A 130 -0.21 15.37 9.41
N ASN A 131 -0.49 15.65 10.67
CA ASN A 131 -1.04 14.71 11.64
C ASN A 131 -0.27 13.37 11.72
N ASP A 132 1.04 13.40 11.49
CA ASP A 132 1.87 12.21 11.30
C ASP A 132 2.00 11.30 12.53
N LEU A 133 1.83 11.86 13.72
CA LEU A 133 1.85 11.13 14.99
C LEU A 133 0.46 10.67 15.46
N GLN A 134 -0.62 11.05 14.76
CA GLN A 134 -1.99 10.69 15.11
C GLN A 134 -2.22 9.19 14.89
N PRO A 135 -2.72 8.45 15.89
CA PRO A 135 -3.12 7.06 15.69
C PRO A 135 -4.33 6.95 14.73
N MET A 136 -4.12 6.34 13.58
CA MET A 136 -5.14 6.11 12.55
C MET A 136 -5.43 4.61 12.41
N THR A 137 -6.68 4.24 12.11
CA THR A 137 -7.01 2.85 11.80
C THR A 137 -6.32 2.44 10.50
N ALA A 138 -5.63 1.31 10.51
CA ALA A 138 -4.63 1.01 9.50
C ALA A 138 -5.14 0.13 8.36
N GLY A 139 -6.20 -0.63 8.60
CA GLY A 139 -6.69 -1.67 7.70
C GLY A 139 -5.60 -2.69 7.38
N SER A 140 -5.55 -3.10 6.11
CA SER A 140 -4.62 -4.12 5.60
C SER A 140 -3.17 -3.65 5.36
N THR A 141 -2.80 -2.44 5.78
CA THR A 141 -1.42 -1.94 5.60
C THR A 141 -0.40 -2.79 6.36
N TYR A 142 -0.75 -3.38 7.52
CA TYR A 142 0.15 -4.28 8.28
C TYR A 142 0.71 -5.46 7.47
N LYS A 143 0.05 -5.84 6.37
CA LYS A 143 0.48 -6.96 5.51
C LYS A 143 1.84 -6.70 4.88
N LEU A 144 2.21 -5.46 4.58
CA LEU A 144 3.55 -5.18 4.02
C LEU A 144 4.69 -5.53 4.99
N PRO A 145 4.78 -4.96 6.21
CA PRO A 145 5.83 -5.34 7.15
C PRO A 145 5.75 -6.80 7.59
N LEU A 146 4.55 -7.41 7.60
CA LEU A 146 4.40 -8.86 7.81
C LEU A 146 5.12 -9.68 6.73
N ASN A 147 4.87 -9.38 5.46
CA ASN A 147 5.51 -10.07 4.34
C ASN A 147 7.03 -9.85 4.34
N MET A 148 7.50 -8.66 4.72
CA MET A 148 8.94 -8.37 4.90
C MET A 148 9.56 -9.28 5.98
N LEU A 149 8.88 -9.51 7.12
CA LEU A 149 9.38 -10.42 8.17
C LEU A 149 9.54 -11.85 7.66
N VAL A 150 8.64 -12.31 6.80
CA VAL A 150 8.75 -13.65 6.19
C VAL A 150 9.96 -13.72 5.26
N VAL A 151 10.21 -12.69 4.45
CA VAL A 151 11.44 -12.59 3.63
C VAL A 151 12.69 -12.63 4.51
N ASP A 152 12.67 -11.99 5.69
CA ASP A 152 13.79 -12.05 6.62
C ASP A 152 14.06 -13.49 7.11
N GLU A 153 13.02 -14.25 7.44
CA GLU A 153 13.19 -15.63 7.92
C GLU A 153 13.58 -16.59 6.77
N VAL A 154 13.15 -16.32 5.53
CA VAL A 154 13.67 -17.00 4.32
C VAL A 154 15.15 -16.71 4.13
N THR A 155 15.56 -15.44 4.24
CA THR A 155 16.97 -15.03 4.12
C THR A 155 17.86 -15.70 5.17
N LYS A 156 17.32 -15.91 6.38
CA LYS A 156 18.01 -16.63 7.47
C LYS A 156 18.00 -18.16 7.30
N GLY A 157 17.36 -18.69 6.26
CA GLY A 157 17.25 -20.13 6.00
C GLY A 157 16.29 -20.88 6.93
N LYS A 158 15.43 -20.17 7.68
CA LYS A 158 14.44 -20.79 8.58
C LYS A 158 13.13 -21.13 7.88
N LEU A 159 12.81 -20.40 6.82
CA LEU A 159 11.73 -20.70 5.88
C LEU A 159 12.34 -20.89 4.49
N ASN A 160 11.62 -21.54 3.60
CA ASN A 160 11.96 -21.60 2.19
C ASN A 160 10.73 -21.34 1.32
N LEU A 161 10.96 -21.09 0.04
CA LEU A 161 9.91 -20.69 -0.90
C LEU A 161 9.20 -21.88 -1.55
N THR A 162 9.71 -23.10 -1.39
CA THR A 162 9.22 -24.30 -2.10
C THR A 162 8.30 -25.16 -1.26
N ASP A 163 8.47 -25.15 0.06
CA ASP A 163 7.63 -25.91 0.96
C ASP A 163 6.19 -25.38 0.93
N ARG A 164 5.25 -26.32 0.99
CA ARG A 164 3.83 -26.02 1.21
C ARG A 164 3.50 -26.22 2.66
N PHE A 165 2.73 -25.29 3.19
CA PHE A 165 2.39 -25.20 4.60
C PHE A 165 0.89 -25.38 4.76
N ASP A 166 0.49 -26.26 5.68
CA ASP A 166 -0.90 -26.45 6.06
C ASP A 166 -1.53 -25.12 6.52
N ILE A 167 -2.68 -24.80 5.92
CA ILE A 167 -3.51 -23.64 6.23
C ILE A 167 -4.90 -24.02 6.77
N THR A 168 -5.20 -25.32 6.93
CA THR A 168 -6.54 -25.80 7.33
C THR A 168 -6.97 -25.36 8.73
N ASN A 169 -5.99 -25.04 9.59
CA ASN A 169 -6.21 -24.61 10.97
C ASN A 169 -5.73 -23.18 11.24
N THR A 170 -5.47 -22.41 10.18
CA THR A 170 -5.06 -21.01 10.30
C THR A 170 -6.23 -20.17 10.84
N TYR A 171 -5.94 -19.20 11.71
CA TYR A 171 -6.96 -18.27 12.21
C TYR A 171 -7.66 -17.54 11.06
N TYR A 172 -8.96 -17.31 11.20
CA TYR A 172 -9.75 -16.60 10.20
C TYR A 172 -10.72 -15.60 10.84
N GLU A 173 -10.87 -14.44 10.20
CA GLU A 173 -11.91 -13.46 10.52
C GLU A 173 -13.24 -13.84 9.85
N TYR A 174 -13.17 -14.41 8.65
CA TYR A 174 -14.33 -14.85 7.87
C TYR A 174 -14.11 -16.26 7.33
N VAL A 175 -14.92 -17.21 7.80
CA VAL A 175 -14.81 -18.64 7.45
C VAL A 175 -14.96 -18.89 5.95
N GLY A 176 -15.76 -18.10 5.24
CA GLY A 176 -15.97 -18.28 3.81
C GLY A 176 -14.72 -18.00 2.98
N GLU A 177 -13.94 -16.96 3.34
CA GLU A 177 -12.65 -16.70 2.71
C GLU A 177 -11.67 -17.84 3.02
N HIS A 178 -11.58 -18.23 4.29
CA HIS A 178 -10.71 -19.32 4.73
C HIS A 178 -10.96 -20.62 3.96
N ASP A 179 -12.20 -21.10 3.96
CA ASP A 179 -12.57 -22.37 3.34
C ASP A 179 -12.34 -22.33 1.82
N ASN A 180 -12.52 -21.17 1.18
CA ASN A 180 -12.22 -20.99 -0.23
C ASN A 180 -10.72 -21.16 -0.52
N TYR A 181 -9.83 -20.58 0.31
CA TYR A 181 -8.39 -20.74 0.16
C TYR A 181 -7.94 -22.16 0.48
N VAL A 182 -8.48 -22.78 1.54
CA VAL A 182 -8.22 -24.19 1.87
C VAL A 182 -8.60 -25.09 0.69
N ALA A 183 -9.77 -24.90 0.08
CA ALA A 183 -10.20 -25.68 -1.06
C ALA A 183 -9.36 -25.41 -2.33
N ALA A 184 -9.08 -24.14 -2.63
CA ALA A 184 -8.33 -23.73 -3.83
C ALA A 184 -6.87 -24.22 -3.81
N PHE A 185 -6.29 -24.37 -2.63
CA PHE A 185 -4.90 -24.78 -2.43
C PHE A 185 -4.77 -26.16 -1.79
N ASP A 186 -5.78 -27.02 -1.86
CA ASP A 186 -5.71 -28.41 -1.34
C ASP A 186 -5.12 -28.47 0.08
N GLY A 187 -5.59 -27.58 0.95
CA GLY A 187 -5.18 -27.45 2.35
C GLY A 187 -3.82 -26.82 2.63
N ALA A 188 -2.99 -26.52 1.62
CA ALA A 188 -1.63 -26.00 1.86
C ALA A 188 -1.10 -25.02 0.81
N MET A 189 -0.47 -23.93 1.25
CA MET A 189 0.09 -22.88 0.38
C MET A 189 1.61 -22.78 0.50
N SER A 190 2.30 -22.39 -0.58
CA SER A 190 3.71 -21.98 -0.51
C SER A 190 3.84 -20.53 -0.02
N ILE A 191 5.04 -20.12 0.44
CA ILE A 191 5.28 -18.72 0.81
C ILE A 191 4.97 -17.76 -0.36
N PRO A 192 5.47 -17.99 -1.61
CA PRO A 192 5.12 -17.13 -2.74
C PRO A 192 3.62 -17.00 -2.99
N ASP A 193 2.86 -18.09 -2.88
CA ASP A 193 1.39 -18.03 -3.01
C ASP A 193 0.81 -17.11 -1.94
N MET A 194 1.18 -17.34 -0.67
CA MET A 194 0.61 -16.54 0.41
C MET A 194 0.97 -15.05 0.28
N GLN A 195 2.21 -14.74 -0.11
CA GLN A 195 2.66 -13.36 -0.31
C GLN A 195 1.91 -12.68 -1.44
N ARG A 196 1.67 -13.38 -2.56
CA ARG A 196 0.89 -12.87 -3.69
C ARG A 196 -0.53 -12.51 -3.27
N TYR A 197 -1.25 -13.44 -2.64
CA TYR A 197 -2.63 -13.16 -2.24
C TYR A 197 -2.74 -12.15 -1.10
N SER A 198 -1.76 -12.11 -0.19
CA SER A 198 -1.68 -11.12 0.88
C SER A 198 -1.40 -9.69 0.37
N LEU A 199 -0.57 -9.52 -0.66
CA LEU A 199 -0.14 -8.19 -1.12
C LEU A 199 -0.94 -7.69 -2.32
N VAL A 200 -1.16 -8.53 -3.34
CA VAL A 200 -1.82 -8.14 -4.59
C VAL A 200 -3.33 -8.01 -4.40
N TYR A 201 -3.93 -9.01 -3.76
CA TYR A 201 -5.38 -9.09 -3.52
C TYR A 201 -5.79 -8.64 -2.11
N SER A 202 -4.82 -8.43 -1.23
CA SER A 202 -5.03 -7.98 0.15
C SER A 202 -5.89 -8.92 0.99
N GLU A 203 -5.74 -10.22 0.77
CA GLU A 203 -6.53 -11.28 1.40
C GLU A 203 -6.06 -11.56 2.84
N ASN A 204 -6.97 -11.97 3.72
CA ASN A 204 -6.68 -12.15 5.15
C ASN A 204 -6.12 -13.54 5.46
N THR A 205 -6.72 -14.61 4.95
CA THR A 205 -6.32 -16.00 5.19
C THR A 205 -4.86 -16.25 4.83
N PRO A 206 -4.36 -15.83 3.64
CA PRO A 206 -2.94 -15.95 3.32
C PRO A 206 -2.03 -15.11 4.23
N ALA A 207 -2.51 -13.95 4.71
CA ALA A 207 -1.76 -13.13 5.66
C ALA A 207 -1.65 -13.80 7.04
N TYR A 208 -2.73 -14.38 7.55
CA TYR A 208 -2.67 -15.14 8.81
C TYR A 208 -1.81 -16.40 8.68
N ALA A 209 -1.85 -17.08 7.54
CA ALA A 209 -0.98 -18.23 7.28
C ALA A 209 0.51 -17.84 7.32
N LEU A 210 0.87 -16.67 6.77
CA LEU A 210 2.22 -16.09 6.90
C LEU A 210 2.55 -15.75 8.36
N ALA A 211 1.60 -15.18 9.10
CA ALA A 211 1.79 -14.86 10.51
C ALA A 211 2.02 -16.11 11.37
N ASP A 212 1.34 -17.22 11.09
CA ASP A 212 1.55 -18.50 11.78
C ASP A 212 3.01 -18.97 11.67
N ARG A 213 3.66 -18.72 10.53
CA ARG A 213 5.09 -19.05 10.34
C ARG A 213 6.03 -18.20 11.20
N LEU A 214 5.52 -17.11 11.77
CA LEU A 214 6.21 -16.21 12.68
C LEU A 214 5.75 -16.39 14.13
N GLY A 215 4.97 -17.43 14.43
CA GLY A 215 4.41 -17.70 15.77
C GLY A 215 3.04 -17.05 16.00
N GLY A 216 2.33 -16.70 14.94
CA GLY A 216 1.01 -16.07 14.98
C GLY A 216 1.08 -14.53 14.94
N MET A 217 -0.08 -13.90 14.78
CA MET A 217 -0.14 -12.46 14.52
C MET A 217 0.39 -11.60 15.68
N GLU A 218 0.13 -12.00 16.92
CA GLU A 218 0.65 -11.31 18.11
C GLU A 218 2.19 -11.27 18.11
N GLN A 219 2.84 -12.40 17.77
CA GLN A 219 4.30 -12.47 17.73
C GLN A 219 4.88 -11.67 16.57
N ALA A 220 4.27 -11.74 15.39
CA ALA A 220 4.72 -10.97 14.24
C ALA A 220 4.61 -9.45 14.47
N ARG A 221 3.54 -8.96 15.13
CA ARG A 221 3.40 -7.54 15.47
C ARG A 221 4.52 -7.02 16.37
N LYS A 222 5.00 -7.83 17.33
CA LYS A 222 6.15 -7.48 18.19
C LYS A 222 7.44 -7.27 17.40
N LEU A 223 7.55 -7.84 16.20
CA LEU A 223 8.73 -7.77 15.35
C LEU A 223 8.70 -6.59 14.36
N PHE A 224 7.57 -5.89 14.21
CA PHE A 224 7.44 -4.76 13.28
C PHE A 224 8.40 -3.59 13.56
N SER A 225 8.86 -3.45 14.80
CA SER A 225 9.86 -2.44 15.19
C SER A 225 11.20 -2.60 14.48
N ARG A 226 11.44 -3.76 13.85
CA ARG A 226 12.62 -4.03 13.01
C ARG A 226 12.77 -3.04 11.85
N TYR A 227 11.66 -2.48 11.35
CA TYR A 227 11.65 -1.56 10.21
C TYR A 227 11.53 -0.09 10.62
N GLY A 228 11.62 0.21 11.91
CA GLY A 228 11.48 1.56 12.47
C GLY A 228 10.38 1.64 13.51
N GLN A 229 10.25 2.81 14.13
CA GLN A 229 9.25 3.09 15.15
C GLN A 229 8.77 4.53 15.02
N SER A 230 7.48 4.75 15.25
CA SER A 230 6.90 6.08 15.36
C SER A 230 7.44 6.82 16.58
N ARG A 231 7.55 8.13 16.43
CA ARG A 231 7.78 9.09 17.51
C ARG A 231 6.55 9.23 18.41
N SER A 232 5.36 8.85 17.94
CA SER A 232 4.11 8.91 18.70
C SER A 232 4.26 8.23 20.08
N PRO A 233 3.79 8.85 21.17
CA PRO A 233 3.81 8.23 22.49
C PRO A 233 2.77 7.11 22.63
N GLU A 234 1.72 7.11 21.79
CA GLU A 234 0.58 6.19 21.88
C GLU A 234 0.82 4.87 21.14
N VAL A 235 1.35 4.95 19.91
CA VAL A 235 1.55 3.77 19.05
C VAL A 235 2.92 3.84 18.39
N LYS A 236 3.78 2.86 18.68
CA LYS A 236 5.13 2.78 18.09
C LYS A 236 5.20 2.08 16.74
N THR A 237 4.31 1.12 16.49
CA THR A 237 4.24 0.36 15.24
C THR A 237 2.78 0.16 14.88
N PHE A 238 2.17 -0.95 15.31
CA PHE A 238 0.74 -1.22 15.26
C PHE A 238 0.23 -1.54 16.67
N SER A 239 -0.95 -1.03 17.03
CA SER A 239 -1.67 -1.45 18.23
C SER A 239 -2.44 -2.75 18.00
N GLU A 240 -2.95 -3.35 19.08
CA GLU A 240 -3.89 -4.48 19.00
C GLU A 240 -5.17 -4.11 18.23
N ASP A 241 -5.65 -2.88 18.41
CA ASP A 241 -6.85 -2.33 17.74
C ASP A 241 -6.59 -1.85 16.30
N ASN A 242 -5.54 -2.37 15.64
CA ASN A 242 -5.19 -2.02 14.26
C ASN A 242 -4.93 -0.51 14.06
N LYS A 243 -4.45 0.20 15.08
CA LYS A 243 -4.01 1.61 14.92
C LYS A 243 -2.54 1.67 14.56
N THR A 244 -2.15 2.63 13.72
CA THR A 244 -0.75 2.97 13.42
C THR A 244 -0.62 4.46 13.14
N THR A 245 0.55 4.93 12.71
CA THR A 245 0.81 6.34 12.37
C THR A 245 1.57 6.41 11.05
N THR A 246 1.38 7.48 10.26
CA THR A 246 2.15 7.65 9.02
C THR A 246 3.64 7.87 9.30
N ASP A 247 3.99 8.36 10.49
CA ASP A 247 5.37 8.46 10.96
C ASP A 247 6.04 7.10 11.16
N TYR A 248 5.33 6.07 11.65
CA TYR A 248 5.89 4.71 11.63
C TYR A 248 6.03 4.21 10.20
N TYR A 249 5.00 4.38 9.39
CA TYR A 249 4.95 3.72 8.09
C TYR A 249 5.96 4.29 7.08
N ILE A 250 6.31 5.57 7.17
CA ILE A 250 7.38 6.14 6.35
C ILE A 250 8.73 5.45 6.60
N HIS A 251 8.98 4.97 7.82
CA HIS A 251 10.18 4.18 8.12
C HIS A 251 10.14 2.80 7.46
N VAL A 252 8.97 2.15 7.40
CA VAL A 252 8.79 0.87 6.68
C VAL A 252 9.11 1.05 5.20
N LEU A 253 8.54 2.08 4.56
CA LEU A 253 8.82 2.40 3.16
C LEU A 253 10.29 2.75 2.92
N GLN A 254 10.90 3.51 3.84
CA GLN A 254 12.32 3.85 3.74
C GLN A 254 13.20 2.61 3.88
N TYR A 255 12.88 1.71 4.80
CA TYR A 255 13.61 0.45 4.95
C TYR A 255 13.51 -0.38 3.67
N LEU A 256 12.30 -0.49 3.10
CA LEU A 256 12.07 -1.21 1.85
C LEU A 256 12.86 -0.59 0.69
N TRP A 257 12.84 0.74 0.56
CA TRP A 257 13.60 1.50 -0.45
C TRP A 257 15.11 1.30 -0.34
N ASN A 258 15.65 1.20 0.87
CA ASN A 258 17.08 1.00 1.08
C ASN A 258 17.54 -0.46 0.88
N HIS A 259 16.59 -1.40 0.77
CA HIS A 259 16.88 -2.85 0.68
C HIS A 259 16.16 -3.49 -0.51
N GLN A 260 16.06 -2.77 -1.64
CA GLN A 260 15.27 -3.20 -2.80
C GLN A 260 15.66 -4.57 -3.33
N GLU A 261 16.95 -4.91 -3.38
CA GLU A 261 17.41 -6.22 -3.86
C GLU A 261 16.86 -7.37 -3.01
N LYS A 262 16.90 -7.21 -1.68
CA LYS A 262 16.40 -8.22 -0.74
C LYS A 262 14.89 -8.42 -0.85
N TYR A 263 14.13 -7.36 -1.14
CA TYR A 263 12.67 -7.38 -1.19
C TYR A 263 12.12 -7.24 -2.61
N ALA A 264 12.90 -7.57 -3.64
CA ALA A 264 12.54 -7.34 -5.04
C ALA A 264 11.20 -7.99 -5.42
N ASP A 265 10.97 -9.23 -4.97
CA ASP A 265 9.71 -9.93 -5.24
C ASP A 265 8.51 -9.24 -4.56
N LEU A 266 8.67 -8.73 -3.33
CA LEU A 266 7.59 -7.98 -2.66
C LEU A 266 7.30 -6.67 -3.38
N LEU A 267 8.34 -5.98 -3.85
CA LEU A 267 8.27 -4.74 -4.61
C LEU A 267 7.52 -4.94 -5.95
N GLU A 268 7.73 -6.07 -6.62
CA GLU A 268 6.98 -6.47 -7.81
C GLU A 268 5.49 -6.67 -7.47
N LEU A 269 5.19 -7.44 -6.41
CA LEU A 269 3.81 -7.72 -6.00
C LEU A 269 3.02 -6.46 -5.60
N ILE A 270 3.61 -5.55 -4.82
CA ILE A 270 2.93 -4.29 -4.48
C ILE A 270 2.84 -3.34 -5.68
N GLY A 271 3.72 -3.51 -6.68
CA GLY A 271 3.65 -2.86 -7.99
C GLY A 271 2.47 -3.36 -8.84
N GLU A 272 2.12 -4.65 -8.77
CA GLU A 272 0.94 -5.20 -9.45
C GLU A 272 -0.38 -4.82 -8.78
N SER A 273 -0.37 -4.58 -7.46
CA SER A 273 -1.59 -4.43 -6.65
C SER A 273 -2.48 -3.26 -7.08
N PHE A 274 -3.80 -3.49 -7.05
CA PHE A 274 -4.85 -2.46 -7.26
C PHE A 274 -4.63 -1.56 -8.48
N PRO A 275 -4.58 -2.12 -9.71
CA PRO A 275 -4.35 -1.33 -10.91
C PRO A 275 -5.47 -0.31 -11.13
N GLY A 276 -5.10 0.94 -11.44
CA GLY A 276 -6.05 2.03 -11.70
C GLY A 276 -6.81 2.53 -10.47
N GLU A 277 -6.45 2.11 -9.26
CA GLU A 277 -7.08 2.51 -8.00
C GLU A 277 -6.07 3.08 -6.99
N TYR A 278 -6.58 3.74 -5.96
CA TYR A 278 -5.78 4.41 -4.91
C TYR A 278 -4.78 5.40 -5.52
N TYR A 279 -3.48 5.27 -5.22
CA TYR A 279 -2.45 6.19 -5.67
C TYR A 279 -2.28 6.20 -7.20
N LYS A 280 -2.67 5.09 -7.86
CA LYS A 280 -2.57 4.94 -9.32
C LYS A 280 -3.72 5.61 -10.08
N LYS A 281 -4.79 6.06 -9.40
CA LYS A 281 -6.06 6.46 -10.03
C LYS A 281 -5.90 7.57 -11.08
N PHE A 282 -5.12 8.59 -10.72
CA PHE A 282 -4.90 9.80 -11.53
C PHE A 282 -3.44 9.92 -12.02
N LEU A 283 -2.66 8.86 -11.86
CA LEU A 283 -1.25 8.80 -12.21
C LEU A 283 -0.97 7.55 -13.07
N PRO A 284 -1.67 7.36 -14.19
CA PRO A 284 -1.65 6.11 -14.95
C PRO A 284 -0.28 5.80 -15.58
N ASP A 285 0.55 6.82 -15.81
CA ASP A 285 1.84 6.70 -16.49
C ASP A 285 3.02 6.46 -15.54
N LEU A 286 2.78 6.49 -14.22
CA LEU A 286 3.83 6.30 -13.22
C LEU A 286 3.92 4.85 -12.78
N VAL A 287 5.16 4.39 -12.56
CA VAL A 287 5.41 3.15 -11.83
C VAL A 287 5.20 3.42 -10.35
N ILE A 288 4.14 2.84 -9.80
CA ILE A 288 3.77 3.00 -8.39
C ILE A 288 3.68 1.63 -7.72
N GLN A 289 4.40 1.50 -6.62
CA GLN A 289 4.39 0.33 -5.75
C GLN A 289 3.63 0.69 -4.49
N GLN A 290 2.48 0.06 -4.24
CA GLN A 290 1.57 0.48 -3.17
C GLN A 290 1.02 -0.67 -2.34
N LYS A 291 0.76 -0.41 -1.06
CA LYS A 291 -0.09 -1.27 -0.23
C LYS A 291 -1.25 -0.46 0.35
N PRO A 292 -2.46 -0.61 -0.22
CA PRO A 292 -3.66 -0.03 0.35
C PRO A 292 -4.10 -0.72 1.65
N GLY A 293 -4.89 -0.01 2.45
CA GLY A 293 -5.60 -0.56 3.60
C GLY A 293 -7.00 0.01 3.71
N TYR A 294 -7.99 -0.88 3.81
CA TYR A 294 -9.38 -0.52 4.03
C TYR A 294 -9.90 -1.27 5.26
N VAL A 295 -10.63 -0.57 6.12
CA VAL A 295 -11.53 -1.16 7.12
C VAL A 295 -12.48 -0.07 7.61
N ALA A 296 -13.78 -0.34 7.51
CA ALA A 296 -14.82 0.60 7.93
C ALA A 296 -14.64 2.01 7.35
N GLU A 297 -14.43 3.01 8.21
CA GLU A 297 -14.25 4.41 7.80
C GLU A 297 -12.85 4.69 7.22
N ALA A 298 -11.88 3.80 7.43
CA ALA A 298 -10.50 4.04 7.05
C ALA A 298 -10.21 3.58 5.63
N LEU A 299 -9.53 4.45 4.88
CA LEU A 299 -9.07 4.18 3.53
C LEU A 299 -7.68 4.79 3.32
N ASN A 300 -6.70 3.91 3.29
CA ASN A 300 -5.30 4.28 3.42
C ASN A 300 -4.51 3.77 2.21
N VAL A 301 -3.37 4.41 1.95
CA VAL A 301 -2.40 3.93 0.98
C VAL A 301 -0.98 4.33 1.37
N ASP A 302 -0.09 3.33 1.31
CA ASP A 302 1.35 3.52 1.42
C ASP A 302 1.98 3.25 0.06
N ALA A 303 2.85 4.14 -0.42
CA ALA A 303 3.40 4.04 -1.76
C ALA A 303 4.88 4.45 -1.87
N ILE A 304 5.58 3.76 -2.77
CA ILE A 304 6.82 4.19 -3.40
C ILE A 304 6.45 4.63 -4.81
N VAL A 305 6.74 5.90 -5.12
CA VAL A 305 6.37 6.52 -6.39
C VAL A 305 7.64 6.81 -7.19
N HIS A 306 7.75 6.20 -8.36
CA HIS A 306 8.92 6.33 -9.23
C HIS A 306 8.72 7.48 -10.23
N GLU A 307 8.76 8.69 -9.68
CA GLU A 307 8.98 9.93 -10.42
C GLU A 307 10.44 10.05 -10.90
N SER A 308 10.76 11.10 -11.67
CA SER A 308 12.16 11.36 -12.03
C SER A 308 13.05 11.54 -10.79
N THR A 309 12.49 12.12 -9.72
CA THR A 309 13.00 12.00 -8.36
C THR A 309 12.05 11.11 -7.53
N PRO A 310 12.40 9.86 -7.19
CA PRO A 310 11.50 9.00 -6.44
C PRO A 310 11.14 9.55 -5.05
N TYR A 311 9.93 9.23 -4.57
CA TYR A 311 9.51 9.57 -3.22
C TYR A 311 8.66 8.47 -2.58
N LEU A 312 8.58 8.55 -1.25
CA LEU A 312 7.84 7.65 -0.37
C LEU A 312 6.70 8.44 0.25
N VAL A 313 5.54 7.80 0.42
CA VAL A 313 4.38 8.47 1.00
C VAL A 313 3.47 7.48 1.72
N ALA A 314 2.98 7.87 2.89
CA ALA A 314 1.94 7.18 3.64
C ALA A 314 0.76 8.14 3.84
N ILE A 315 -0.45 7.73 3.44
CA ILE A 315 -1.69 8.51 3.57
C ILE A 315 -2.72 7.66 4.30
N TYR A 316 -3.21 8.15 5.43
CA TYR A 316 -4.20 7.48 6.26
C TYR A 316 -5.38 8.39 6.46
N THR A 317 -6.58 7.83 6.38
CA THR A 317 -7.82 8.59 6.43
C THR A 317 -8.82 8.00 7.42
N ALA A 318 -9.73 8.83 7.90
CA ALA A 318 -10.90 8.43 8.66
C ALA A 318 -12.14 9.10 8.05
N GLY A 319 -13.14 8.32 7.63
CA GLY A 319 -14.35 8.80 6.97
C GLY A 319 -14.34 8.76 5.43
N LEU A 320 -13.24 8.28 4.82
CA LEU A 320 -13.15 8.08 3.36
C LEU A 320 -13.38 6.62 2.95
N GLY A 321 -13.18 5.64 3.81
CA GLY A 321 -13.51 4.23 3.53
C GLY A 321 -15.00 3.95 3.58
N GLY A 322 -15.71 4.72 4.39
CA GLY A 322 -17.14 4.66 4.66
C GLY A 322 -17.47 5.85 5.57
N THR A 323 -18.74 6.20 5.71
CA THR A 323 -19.11 7.41 6.47
C THR A 323 -19.06 7.21 7.98
N THR A 324 -19.02 5.96 8.46
CA THR A 324 -18.95 5.61 9.90
C THR A 324 -18.10 4.37 10.16
N PRO A 325 -17.62 4.15 11.41
CA PRO A 325 -16.90 2.94 11.82
C PRO A 325 -17.66 1.61 11.64
N GLU A 326 -18.97 1.65 11.41
CA GLU A 326 -19.80 0.46 11.18
C GLU A 326 -19.94 0.10 9.69
N SER A 327 -19.32 0.87 8.80
CA SER A 327 -19.39 0.65 7.35
C SER A 327 -18.74 -0.69 6.96
N SER A 328 -19.39 -1.43 6.05
CA SER A 328 -18.87 -2.71 5.53
C SER A 328 -18.57 -2.70 4.03
N GLU A 329 -18.95 -1.63 3.34
CA GLU A 329 -18.68 -1.42 1.91
C GLU A 329 -17.80 -0.18 1.73
N ILE A 330 -16.90 -0.24 0.75
CA ILE A 330 -16.00 0.86 0.42
C ILE A 330 -16.78 2.04 -0.21
N SER A 331 -16.53 3.25 0.26
CA SER A 331 -17.05 4.47 -0.34
C SER A 331 -16.35 4.77 -1.66
N GLY A 332 -17.08 4.67 -2.78
CA GLY A 332 -16.55 5.04 -4.09
C GLY A 332 -16.16 6.52 -4.18
N VAL A 333 -16.88 7.40 -3.46
CA VAL A 333 -16.54 8.84 -3.38
C VAL A 333 -15.23 9.03 -2.61
N GLY A 334 -15.08 8.38 -1.46
CA GLY A 334 -13.86 8.52 -0.66
C GLY A 334 -12.64 7.88 -1.31
N LEU A 335 -12.82 6.78 -2.06
CA LEU A 335 -11.76 6.20 -2.90
C LEU A 335 -11.32 7.15 -4.02
N TYR A 336 -12.27 7.82 -4.66
CA TYR A 336 -11.98 8.85 -5.65
C TYR A 336 -11.22 10.05 -5.03
N GLN A 337 -11.67 10.55 -3.88
CA GLN A 337 -11.02 11.64 -3.14
C GLN A 337 -9.61 11.26 -2.68
N LEU A 338 -9.38 10.02 -2.24
CA LEU A 338 -8.02 9.55 -1.92
C LEU A 338 -7.11 9.55 -3.15
N GLY A 339 -7.63 9.16 -4.31
CA GLY A 339 -6.91 9.28 -5.58
C GLY A 339 -6.57 10.73 -5.93
N GLN A 340 -7.50 11.66 -5.72
CA GLN A 340 -7.25 13.09 -5.95
C GLN A 340 -6.17 13.62 -5.00
N LEU A 341 -6.22 13.26 -3.71
CA LEU A 341 -5.17 13.61 -2.75
C LEU A 341 -3.79 13.07 -3.16
N ALA A 342 -3.73 11.84 -3.66
CA ALA A 342 -2.50 11.27 -4.20
C ALA A 342 -1.95 12.08 -5.38
N TYR A 343 -2.82 12.50 -6.31
CA TYR A 343 -2.44 13.39 -7.40
C TYR A 343 -1.93 14.75 -6.89
N VAL A 344 -2.63 15.37 -5.92
CA VAL A 344 -2.24 16.66 -5.35
C VAL A 344 -0.82 16.59 -4.74
N ILE A 345 -0.51 15.52 -4.02
CA ILE A 345 0.84 15.31 -3.47
C ILE A 345 1.87 15.09 -4.57
N ASN A 346 1.54 14.30 -5.61
CA ASN A 346 2.43 14.06 -6.74
C ASN A 346 2.69 15.32 -7.57
N GLU A 347 1.67 16.11 -7.88
CA GLU A 347 1.82 17.32 -8.69
C GLU A 347 2.69 18.35 -7.96
N TRP A 348 2.49 18.51 -6.64
CA TRP A 348 3.41 19.31 -5.83
C TRP A 348 4.84 18.77 -5.88
N HIS A 349 5.03 17.44 -5.81
CA HIS A 349 6.34 16.82 -6.00
C HIS A 349 6.94 17.19 -7.36
N ARG A 350 6.21 17.02 -8.45
CA ARG A 350 6.72 17.30 -9.80
C ARG A 350 7.13 18.75 -9.95
N VAL A 351 6.31 19.68 -9.46
CA VAL A 351 6.59 21.11 -9.49
C VAL A 351 7.81 21.48 -8.65
N ASN A 352 8.08 20.80 -7.54
CA ASN A 352 9.06 21.26 -6.54
C ASN A 352 10.34 20.40 -6.42
N MET A 353 10.27 19.09 -6.69
CA MET A 353 11.25 18.09 -6.26
C MET A 353 11.90 17.29 -7.40
N ASN A 354 11.23 17.14 -8.55
CA ASN A 354 11.82 16.50 -9.73
C ASN A 354 13.07 17.24 -10.23
N GLU A 355 14.00 16.59 -10.91
CA GLU A 355 15.15 17.29 -11.54
C GLU A 355 14.79 18.02 -12.83
#